data_AF-A0A419E8D8-F1
#
_entry.id   AF-A0A419E8D8-F1
#
_cell.length_a   1.000
_cell.length_b   1.000
_cell.length_c   1.000
_cell.angle_alpha   90.00
_cell.angle_beta   90.00
_cell.angle_gamma   90.00
#
_symmetry.space_group_name_H-M   'P 1'
#
loop_
_entity.id
_entity.type
_entity.pdbx_description
1 polymer ?
#
loop_
_entity_poly.entity_id
_entity_poly.type
_entity_poly.pdbx_seq_one_letter_code
_entity_poly.pdbx_strand_id
1 'polypeptide(L)'
;MNDDVRKYIYGALVVFLIGVTTWVGVIFVNACGFSLNCNRGELPVERTPIPTLLPATLPAMEMNGSEAGASEMDVCRVAAVDLVGAWVEAGFPESDAFQFTDVNGRNCETTFEEVQPLFVESNLWYSGSLSCVSCHSVDLTVSPAQLDLSSYAGINAGSRRADAESSGTDILAAGNWESSLLYEFIAEAKADVPGHESVLTSLTIFAGTPLPMEEAAETAAPVEEVTATPAQ
;
A
#
# COMPACT_ATOMS: atom_id res chain seq x y z
N MET A 1 -45.43 10.55 49.28
CA MET A 1 -45.79 10.18 47.91
C MET A 1 -46.30 8.75 47.97
N ASN A 2 -47.58 8.50 47.69
CA ASN A 2 -48.20 7.18 47.86
C ASN A 2 -47.49 6.16 46.97
N ASP A 3 -47.29 4.93 47.48
CA ASP A 3 -46.62 3.85 46.74
C ASP A 3 -47.31 3.54 45.41
N ASP A 4 -48.60 3.79 45.32
CA ASP A 4 -49.38 3.70 44.09
C ASP A 4 -48.86 4.66 43.00
N VAL A 5 -48.58 5.92 43.35
CA VAL A 5 -48.07 6.92 42.38
C VAL A 5 -46.69 6.51 41.86
N ARG A 6 -45.83 6.00 42.74
CA ARG A 6 -44.50 5.49 42.37
C ARG A 6 -44.60 4.29 41.41
N LYS A 7 -45.54 3.37 41.67
CA LYS A 7 -45.81 2.22 40.81
C LYS A 7 -46.32 2.64 39.42
N TYR A 8 -47.19 3.63 39.34
CA TYR A 8 -47.65 4.18 38.06
C TYR A 8 -46.53 4.88 37.29
N ILE A 9 -45.67 5.66 37.96
CA ILE A 9 -44.53 6.33 37.34
C ILE A 9 -43.54 5.31 36.77
N TYR A 10 -43.15 4.30 37.55
CA TYR A 10 -42.24 3.26 37.06
C TYR A 10 -42.89 2.40 35.97
N GLY A 11 -44.18 2.10 36.08
CA GLY A 11 -44.91 1.39 35.03
C GLY A 11 -44.89 2.15 33.70
N ALA A 12 -45.17 3.45 33.73
CA ALA A 12 -45.11 4.31 32.55
C ALA A 12 -43.70 4.39 31.94
N LEU A 13 -42.66 4.53 32.77
CA LEU A 13 -41.27 4.56 32.31
C LEU A 13 -40.84 3.25 31.65
N VAL A 14 -41.20 2.10 32.24
CA VAL A 14 -40.87 0.78 31.67
C VAL A 14 -41.57 0.58 30.33
N VAL A 15 -42.86 0.90 30.24
CA VAL A 15 -43.62 0.79 28.97
C VAL A 15 -43.03 1.72 27.91
N PHE A 16 -42.65 2.94 28.28
CA PHE A 16 -42.03 3.89 27.37
C PHE A 16 -40.69 3.39 26.83
N LEU A 17 -39.80 2.89 27.70
CA LEU A 17 -38.50 2.37 27.29
C LEU A 17 -38.63 1.14 26.39
N ILE A 18 -39.56 0.23 26.68
CA ILE A 18 -39.86 -0.91 25.82
C ILE A 18 -40.36 -0.41 24.46
N GLY A 19 -41.30 0.53 24.45
CA GLY A 19 -41.84 1.11 23.22
C GLY A 19 -40.76 1.75 22.34
N VAL A 20 -39.86 2.54 22.93
CA VAL A 20 -38.73 3.16 22.21
C VAL A 20 -37.78 2.10 21.67
N THR A 21 -37.42 1.10 22.47
CA THR A 21 -36.50 0.04 22.04
C THR A 21 -37.09 -0.79 20.90
N THR A 22 -38.38 -1.14 20.99
CA THR A 22 -39.09 -1.82 19.91
C THR A 22 -39.17 -0.95 18.66
N TRP A 23 -39.48 0.33 18.78
CA TRP A 23 -39.56 1.24 17.65
C TRP A 23 -38.21 1.42 16.94
N VAL A 24 -37.13 1.63 17.69
CA VAL A 24 -35.76 1.70 17.14
C VAL A 24 -35.39 0.39 16.46
N GLY A 25 -35.72 -0.75 17.07
CA GLY A 25 -35.51 -2.07 16.46
C GLY A 25 -36.27 -2.24 15.14
N VAL A 26 -37.52 -1.80 15.06
CA VAL A 26 -38.33 -1.82 13.83
C VAL A 26 -37.71 -0.93 12.76
N ILE A 27 -37.23 0.27 13.10
CA ILE A 27 -36.52 1.14 12.15
C ILE A 27 -35.25 0.47 11.66
N PHE A 28 -34.46 -0.10 12.57
CA PHE A 28 -33.21 -0.78 12.24
C PHE A 28 -33.46 -1.97 11.29
N VAL A 29 -34.43 -2.84 11.59
CA VAL A 29 -34.74 -3.99 10.74
C VAL A 29 -35.31 -3.56 9.38
N ASN A 30 -36.13 -2.51 9.32
CA ASN A 30 -36.62 -1.98 8.04
C ASN A 30 -35.50 -1.36 7.19
N ALA A 31 -34.53 -0.70 7.83
CA ALA A 31 -33.42 -0.06 7.13
C ALA A 31 -32.35 -1.07 6.70
N CYS A 32 -31.92 -1.94 7.62
CA CYS A 32 -30.71 -2.75 7.54
C CYS A 32 -30.96 -4.27 7.45
N GLY A 33 -32.20 -4.75 7.63
CA GLY A 33 -32.53 -6.18 7.69
C GLY A 33 -32.18 -6.84 9.03
N PHE A 34 -32.05 -8.18 9.05
CA PHE A 34 -31.64 -8.96 10.23
C PHE A 34 -30.11 -9.12 10.35
N SER A 35 -29.32 -8.57 9.41
CA SER A 35 -27.87 -8.58 9.50
C SER A 35 -27.36 -7.46 10.41
N LEU A 36 -26.37 -7.77 11.24
CA LEU A 36 -25.66 -6.77 12.06
C LEU A 36 -24.76 -5.83 11.22
N ASN A 37 -24.63 -6.10 9.92
CA ASN A 37 -23.89 -5.25 8.97
C ASN A 37 -24.89 -4.37 8.20
N CYS A 38 -24.97 -3.08 8.54
CA CYS A 38 -25.82 -2.13 7.83
C CYS A 38 -25.05 -1.40 6.72
N ASN A 39 -24.95 -2.02 5.53
CA ASN A 39 -24.24 -1.44 4.37
C ASN A 39 -25.09 -0.45 3.54
N ARG A 40 -26.33 -0.16 3.94
CA ARG A 40 -27.21 0.76 3.20
C ARG A 40 -26.89 2.24 3.41
N GLY A 41 -25.93 2.54 4.30
CA GLY A 41 -25.38 3.88 4.54
C GLY A 41 -24.16 4.20 3.69
N GLU A 42 -23.61 3.25 2.92
CA GLU A 42 -22.67 3.59 1.86
C GLU A 42 -23.47 4.30 0.77
N LEU A 43 -23.25 5.61 0.65
CA LEU A 43 -23.71 6.36 -0.51
C LEU A 43 -23.22 5.59 -1.75
N PRO A 44 -24.10 5.26 -2.71
CA PRO A 44 -23.63 4.83 -4.01
C PRO A 44 -22.64 5.89 -4.47
N VAL A 45 -21.40 5.49 -4.77
CA VAL A 45 -20.46 6.38 -5.46
C VAL A 45 -21.11 6.65 -6.80
N GLU A 46 -21.84 7.76 -6.87
CA GLU A 46 -22.42 8.26 -8.09
C GLU A 46 -21.24 8.72 -8.93
N ARG A 47 -20.69 7.79 -9.71
CA ARG A 47 -19.76 8.06 -10.79
C ARG A 47 -20.55 8.96 -11.73
N THR A 48 -20.40 10.28 -11.57
CA THR A 48 -20.82 11.22 -12.62
C THR A 48 -20.24 10.67 -13.91
N PRO A 49 -21.06 10.40 -14.95
CA PRO A 49 -20.51 9.99 -16.22
C PRO A 49 -19.44 11.02 -16.58
N ILE A 50 -18.21 10.55 -16.73
CA ILE A 50 -17.08 11.36 -17.16
C ILE A 50 -17.62 12.15 -18.35
N PRO A 51 -17.65 13.50 -18.29
CA PRO A 51 -18.14 14.28 -19.41
C PRO A 51 -17.34 13.80 -20.60
N THR A 52 -18.07 13.25 -21.57
CA THR A 52 -17.54 12.61 -22.77
C THR A 52 -16.44 13.52 -23.28
N LEU A 53 -15.20 13.11 -23.08
CA LEU A 53 -14.06 13.90 -23.51
C LEU A 53 -14.29 14.12 -25.00
N LEU A 54 -14.34 15.41 -25.39
CA LEU A 54 -14.23 15.83 -26.78
C LEU A 54 -13.17 14.94 -27.43
N PRO A 55 -13.47 14.24 -28.53
CA PRO A 55 -12.51 13.31 -29.12
C PRO A 55 -11.27 14.11 -29.50
N ALA A 56 -10.22 13.96 -28.70
CA ALA A 56 -8.91 14.47 -29.04
C ALA A 56 -8.48 13.66 -30.27
N THR A 57 -8.52 14.30 -31.44
CA THR A 57 -7.90 13.83 -32.68
C THR A 57 -6.37 13.88 -32.59
N LEU A 58 -5.82 13.53 -31.42
CA LEU A 58 -4.41 13.21 -31.30
C LEU A 58 -4.21 11.90 -32.06
N PRO A 59 -3.19 11.79 -32.93
CA PRO A 59 -2.83 10.51 -33.51
C PRO A 59 -2.63 9.52 -32.35
N ALA A 60 -3.22 8.33 -32.48
CA ALA A 60 -3.00 7.25 -31.53
C ALA A 60 -1.49 7.16 -31.30
N MET A 61 -1.08 7.33 -30.05
CA MET A 61 0.25 6.90 -29.65
C MET A 61 0.27 5.41 -29.97
N GLU A 62 0.99 5.05 -31.02
CA GLU A 62 1.30 3.66 -31.29
C GLU A 62 2.01 3.15 -30.04
N MET A 63 1.28 2.43 -29.20
CA MET A 63 1.86 1.50 -28.25
C MET A 63 2.64 0.51 -29.11
N ASN A 64 3.90 0.86 -29.35
CA ASN A 64 4.87 -0.07 -29.86
C ASN A 64 4.96 -1.16 -28.79
N GLY A 65 4.49 -2.35 -29.15
CA GLY A 65 4.18 -3.41 -28.21
C GLY A 65 5.33 -3.73 -27.28
N SER A 66 5.01 -3.75 -25.99
CA SER A 66 5.66 -4.59 -24.99
C SER A 66 4.59 -4.89 -23.94
N GLU A 67 3.86 -5.98 -24.22
CA GLU A 67 3.22 -6.87 -23.24
C GLU A 67 2.02 -6.35 -22.43
N ALA A 68 0.96 -5.96 -23.14
CA ALA A 68 -0.40 -6.28 -22.69
C ALA A 68 -0.63 -7.80 -22.83
N GLY A 69 -0.19 -8.56 -21.81
CA GLY A 69 -0.25 -10.03 -21.84
C GLY A 69 0.01 -10.75 -20.51
N ALA A 70 0.31 -10.04 -19.42
CA ALA A 70 0.22 -10.61 -18.08
C ALA A 70 -1.26 -10.60 -17.67
N SER A 71 -1.85 -11.77 -17.46
CA SER A 71 -3.20 -11.84 -16.91
C SER A 71 -3.22 -11.14 -15.54
N GLU A 72 -4.34 -10.59 -15.06
CA GLU A 72 -4.45 -10.07 -13.67
C GLU A 72 -4.08 -11.13 -12.59
N MET A 73 -3.74 -12.35 -12.99
CA MET A 73 -3.22 -13.45 -12.17
C MET A 73 -1.67 -13.53 -12.12
N ASP A 74 -0.96 -12.71 -12.89
CA ASP A 74 0.51 -12.70 -13.00
C ASP A 74 1.15 -11.46 -12.36
N VAL A 75 0.41 -10.69 -11.55
CA VAL A 75 0.95 -9.54 -10.80
C VAL A 75 1.04 -9.91 -9.32
N CYS A 76 2.19 -9.64 -8.69
CA CYS A 76 2.40 -9.97 -7.30
C CYS A 76 1.72 -8.97 -6.36
N ARG A 77 1.42 -9.40 -5.14
CA ARG A 77 0.80 -8.57 -4.10
C ARG A 77 1.73 -8.43 -2.92
N VAL A 78 1.92 -7.22 -2.42
CA VAL A 78 2.88 -6.93 -1.34
C VAL A 78 2.39 -5.75 -0.51
N ALA A 79 2.74 -5.69 0.77
CA ALA A 79 2.50 -4.48 1.54
C ALA A 79 3.43 -3.38 1.02
N ALA A 80 2.92 -2.16 0.84
CA ALA A 80 3.71 -1.06 0.26
C ALA A 80 4.98 -0.77 1.08
N VAL A 81 4.90 -0.89 2.41
CA VAL A 81 6.04 -0.75 3.32
C VAL A 81 7.10 -1.84 3.08
N ASP A 82 6.67 -3.08 2.84
CA ASP A 82 7.57 -4.21 2.57
C ASP A 82 8.22 -4.07 1.19
N LEU A 83 7.51 -3.50 0.20
CA LEU A 83 8.08 -3.23 -1.12
C LEU A 83 9.19 -2.18 -1.05
N VAL A 84 8.95 -1.08 -0.33
CA VAL A 84 9.98 -0.05 -0.08
C VAL A 84 11.15 -0.67 0.68
N GLY A 85 10.87 -1.50 1.68
CA GLY A 85 11.90 -2.21 2.44
C GLY A 85 12.78 -3.11 1.56
N ALA A 86 12.16 -3.94 0.72
CA ALA A 86 12.88 -4.81 -0.21
C ALA A 86 13.75 -4.01 -1.20
N TRP A 87 13.26 -2.87 -1.68
CA TRP A 87 14.06 -1.98 -2.53
C TRP A 87 15.28 -1.42 -1.79
N VAL A 88 15.10 -0.95 -0.54
CA VAL A 88 16.19 -0.43 0.29
C VAL A 88 17.22 -1.53 0.59
N GLU A 89 16.77 -2.71 0.99
CA GLU A 89 17.62 -3.87 1.32
C GLU A 89 18.38 -4.43 0.11
N ALA A 90 17.82 -4.28 -1.10
CA ALA A 90 18.51 -4.60 -2.35
C ALA A 90 19.62 -3.58 -2.72
N GLY A 91 19.87 -2.58 -1.88
CA GLY A 91 20.84 -1.52 -2.14
C GLY A 91 20.27 -0.40 -3.01
N PHE A 92 18.95 -0.18 -2.94
CA PHE A 92 18.24 0.93 -3.57
C PHE A 92 18.61 1.14 -5.06
N PRO A 93 18.50 0.10 -5.93
CA PRO A 93 18.81 0.26 -7.35
C PRO A 93 17.85 1.26 -8.02
N GLU A 94 18.37 2.07 -8.95
CA GLU A 94 17.56 3.02 -9.73
C GLU A 94 16.84 2.34 -10.90
N SER A 95 17.57 1.51 -11.66
CA SER A 95 17.05 0.84 -12.86
C SER A 95 17.09 -0.67 -12.80
N ASP A 96 17.98 -1.23 -11.98
CA ASP A 96 18.16 -2.67 -11.88
C ASP A 96 16.97 -3.30 -11.14
N ALA A 97 16.56 -4.48 -11.58
CA ALA A 97 15.50 -5.23 -10.92
C ALA A 97 15.95 -5.70 -9.54
N PHE A 98 15.05 -5.63 -8.57
CA PHE A 98 15.22 -6.20 -7.24
C PHE A 98 14.10 -7.19 -6.94
N GLN A 99 14.37 -8.12 -6.03
CA GLN A 99 13.43 -9.17 -5.67
C GLN A 99 12.72 -8.84 -4.37
N PHE A 100 11.47 -9.27 -4.27
CA PHE A 100 10.69 -9.24 -3.03
C PHE A 100 9.81 -10.49 -2.93
N THR A 101 9.30 -10.77 -1.74
CA THR A 101 8.38 -11.87 -1.50
C THR A 101 6.94 -11.33 -1.41
N ASP A 102 6.04 -11.91 -2.21
CA ASP A 102 4.63 -11.56 -2.20
C ASP A 102 3.92 -12.09 -0.93
N VAL A 103 2.69 -11.64 -0.69
CA VAL A 103 1.85 -12.06 0.44
C VAL A 103 1.50 -13.57 0.45
N ASN A 104 1.71 -14.27 -0.65
CA ASN A 104 1.53 -15.71 -0.80
C ASN A 104 2.86 -16.49 -0.71
N GLY A 105 3.98 -15.83 -0.43
CA GLY A 105 5.31 -16.44 -0.33
C GLY A 105 6.00 -16.67 -1.67
N ARG A 106 5.52 -16.06 -2.77
CA ARG A 106 6.14 -16.16 -4.09
C ARG A 106 7.22 -15.10 -4.26
N ASN A 107 8.35 -15.46 -4.86
CA ASN A 107 9.37 -14.49 -5.24
C ASN A 107 8.96 -13.76 -6.51
N CYS A 108 9.09 -12.44 -6.46
CA CYS A 108 8.73 -11.54 -7.55
C CYS A 108 9.87 -10.55 -7.76
N GLU A 109 9.96 -10.01 -8.97
CA GLU A 109 10.90 -8.96 -9.31
C GLU A 109 10.16 -7.68 -9.72
N THR A 110 10.76 -6.55 -9.41
CA THR A 110 10.30 -5.23 -9.87
C THR A 110 11.46 -4.25 -9.93
N THR A 111 11.20 -3.01 -10.33
CA THR A 111 12.16 -1.90 -10.38
C THR A 111 11.66 -0.73 -9.55
N PHE A 112 12.51 0.29 -9.39
CA PHE A 112 12.14 1.53 -8.69
C PHE A 112 10.95 2.26 -9.32
N GLU A 113 10.64 2.01 -10.60
CA GLU A 113 9.50 2.63 -11.28
C GLU A 113 8.16 2.31 -10.61
N GLU A 114 8.03 1.15 -9.95
CA GLU A 114 6.84 0.80 -9.17
C GLU A 114 6.90 1.29 -7.72
N VAL A 115 8.08 1.60 -7.21
CA VAL A 115 8.28 2.17 -5.87
C VAL A 115 7.97 3.67 -5.87
N GLN A 116 8.40 4.40 -6.90
CA GLN A 116 8.24 5.86 -6.98
C GLN A 116 6.79 6.36 -6.80
N PRO A 117 5.75 5.73 -7.38
CA PRO A 117 4.34 6.05 -7.13
C PRO A 117 3.95 6.14 -5.66
N LEU A 118 4.58 5.33 -4.79
CA LEU A 118 4.31 5.33 -3.34
C LEU A 118 4.60 6.67 -2.67
N PHE A 119 5.50 7.47 -3.24
CA PHE A 119 5.87 8.79 -2.74
C PHE A 119 5.12 9.94 -3.42
N VAL A 120 4.76 9.76 -4.69
CA VAL A 120 4.24 10.86 -5.53
C VAL A 120 2.72 10.88 -5.62
N GLU A 121 2.06 9.74 -5.47
CA GLU A 121 0.60 9.64 -5.65
C GLU A 121 -0.15 9.97 -4.36
N SER A 122 -1.21 10.77 -4.51
CA SER A 122 -2.14 11.05 -3.41
C SER A 122 -3.22 9.98 -3.33
N ASN A 123 -3.83 9.80 -2.16
CA ASN A 123 -4.87 8.81 -1.87
C ASN A 123 -4.40 7.35 -1.96
N LEU A 124 -3.09 7.10 -1.97
CA LEU A 124 -2.55 5.75 -2.10
C LEU A 124 -2.52 5.03 -0.75
N TRP A 125 -1.86 5.61 0.26
CA TRP A 125 -1.69 4.99 1.59
C TRP A 125 -3.00 4.80 2.34
N TYR A 126 -3.90 5.77 2.23
CA TYR A 126 -5.28 5.71 2.71
C TYR A 126 -6.14 6.74 1.96
N SER A 127 -7.47 6.60 2.03
CA SER A 127 -8.39 7.54 1.40
C SER A 127 -8.22 8.95 1.99
N GLY A 128 -7.96 9.94 1.14
CA GLY A 128 -7.68 11.32 1.54
C GLY A 128 -6.23 11.59 1.92
N SER A 129 -5.32 10.60 1.83
CA SER A 129 -3.89 10.82 2.06
C SER A 129 -3.31 11.80 1.06
N LEU A 130 -2.45 12.70 1.54
CA LEU A 130 -1.60 13.51 0.67
C LEU A 130 -0.45 12.65 0.15
N SER A 131 0.09 13.01 -1.02
CA SER A 131 1.37 12.44 -1.46
C SER A 131 2.52 12.95 -0.59
N CYS A 132 3.57 12.15 -0.42
CA CYS A 132 4.75 12.56 0.34
C CYS A 132 5.39 13.81 -0.26
N VAL A 133 5.40 13.90 -1.60
CA VAL A 133 5.92 15.07 -2.34
C VAL A 133 5.12 16.36 -2.16
N SER A 134 3.90 16.30 -1.62
CA SER A 134 3.14 17.51 -1.28
C SER A 134 3.85 18.35 -0.21
N CYS A 135 4.69 17.71 0.62
CA CYS A 135 5.53 18.38 1.61
C CYS A 135 7.03 18.19 1.32
N HIS A 136 7.45 17.02 0.84
CA HIS A 136 8.86 16.70 0.54
C HIS A 136 9.15 16.79 -0.96
N SER A 137 9.22 18.03 -1.44
CA SER A 137 9.37 18.37 -2.87
C SER A 137 10.79 18.83 -3.22
N VAL A 138 11.04 19.02 -4.52
CA VAL A 138 12.28 19.60 -5.07
C VAL A 138 12.60 21.00 -4.52
N ASP A 139 11.60 21.77 -4.06
CA ASP A 139 11.84 23.08 -3.45
C ASP A 139 12.28 22.96 -1.98
N LEU A 140 13.58 22.77 -1.79
CA LEU A 140 14.19 22.58 -0.46
C LEU A 140 14.06 23.78 0.48
N THR A 141 13.67 24.96 -0.03
CA THR A 141 13.49 26.16 0.81
C THR A 141 12.22 26.08 1.65
N VAL A 142 11.22 25.33 1.17
CA VAL A 142 9.93 25.14 1.83
C VAL A 142 9.71 23.69 2.27
N SER A 143 10.39 22.73 1.64
CA SER A 143 10.30 21.32 2.02
C SER A 143 10.84 21.09 3.43
N PRO A 144 10.02 20.55 4.37
CA PRO A 144 10.48 20.19 5.69
C PRO A 144 11.68 19.25 5.62
N ALA A 145 12.63 19.50 6.52
CA ALA A 145 13.90 18.78 6.57
C ALA A 145 14.69 18.80 5.24
N GLN A 146 14.47 19.75 4.33
CA GLN A 146 15.21 19.85 3.06
C GLN A 146 15.27 18.50 2.32
N LEU A 147 14.16 17.79 2.32
CA LEU A 147 14.03 16.46 1.73
C LEU A 147 13.17 16.53 0.46
N ASP A 148 13.63 15.85 -0.59
CA ASP A 148 12.93 15.70 -1.86
C ASP A 148 12.65 14.21 -2.10
N LEU A 149 11.37 13.83 -2.16
CA LEU A 149 10.93 12.46 -2.46
C LEU A 149 10.37 12.32 -3.89
N SER A 150 10.50 13.36 -4.72
CA SER A 150 9.91 13.40 -6.07
C SER A 150 10.71 12.66 -7.14
N SER A 151 11.94 12.26 -6.83
CA SER A 151 12.83 11.53 -7.74
C SER A 151 13.79 10.61 -6.97
N TYR A 152 14.34 9.61 -7.67
CA TYR A 152 15.41 8.75 -7.15
C TYR A 152 16.58 9.57 -6.59
N ALA A 153 17.06 10.54 -7.38
CA ALA A 153 18.18 11.40 -7.00
C ALA A 153 17.88 12.20 -5.72
N GLY A 154 16.65 12.70 -5.56
CA GLY A 154 16.22 13.39 -4.35
C GLY A 154 16.24 12.49 -3.11
N ILE A 155 15.68 11.28 -3.24
CA ILE A 155 15.62 10.28 -2.16
C ILE A 155 17.03 9.86 -1.74
N ASN A 156 17.88 9.54 -2.72
CA ASN A 156 19.26 9.12 -2.48
C ASN A 156 20.15 10.24 -1.91
N ALA A 157 19.89 11.50 -2.26
CA ALA A 157 20.61 12.63 -1.69
C ALA A 157 20.30 12.84 -0.19
N GLY A 158 19.12 12.40 0.27
CA GLY A 158 18.71 12.41 1.68
C GLY A 158 18.10 13.73 2.16
N SER A 159 18.09 13.91 3.48
CA SER A 159 17.48 15.08 4.15
C SER A 159 18.53 16.07 4.67
N ARG A 160 18.11 17.25 5.13
CA ARG A 160 18.94 18.30 5.75
C ARG A 160 20.09 18.77 4.84
N ARG A 161 19.84 18.78 3.54
CA ARG A 161 20.80 19.16 2.50
C ARG A 161 20.94 20.68 2.45
N ALA A 162 22.12 21.17 2.08
CA ALA A 162 22.36 22.62 1.97
C ALA A 162 21.67 23.20 0.73
N ASP A 163 21.67 22.43 -0.36
CA ASP A 163 21.07 22.73 -1.65
C ASP A 163 20.76 21.42 -2.41
N ALA A 164 20.16 21.54 -3.60
CA ALA A 164 19.70 20.40 -4.41
C ALA A 164 20.83 19.49 -4.90
N GLU A 165 22.06 20.01 -5.04
CA GLU A 165 23.22 19.29 -5.54
C GLU A 165 24.02 18.61 -4.42
N SER A 166 23.87 19.09 -3.19
CA SER A 166 24.49 18.50 -2.00
C SER A 166 23.75 17.25 -1.51
N SER A 167 24.49 16.29 -0.96
CA SER A 167 23.94 15.20 -0.13
C SER A 167 23.83 15.65 1.33
N GLY A 168 22.91 15.05 2.08
CA GLY A 168 22.72 15.34 3.49
C GLY A 168 22.69 14.10 4.38
N THR A 169 21.75 14.07 5.32
CA THR A 169 21.52 12.92 6.19
C THR A 169 20.86 11.80 5.38
N ASP A 170 21.55 10.66 5.34
CA ASP A 170 21.05 9.44 4.73
C ASP A 170 19.74 8.98 5.40
N ILE A 171 18.69 8.84 4.60
CA ILE A 171 17.37 8.39 5.05
C ILE A 171 17.13 6.90 4.83
N LEU A 172 18.01 6.21 4.10
CA LEU A 172 17.93 4.79 3.74
C LEU A 172 18.87 3.91 4.59
N ALA A 173 19.66 4.52 5.48
CA ALA A 173 20.61 3.88 6.39
C ALA A 173 21.51 2.84 5.69
N ALA A 174 22.13 3.25 4.57
CA ALA A 174 23.01 2.42 3.75
C ALA A 174 22.41 1.06 3.35
N GLY A 175 21.10 1.01 3.13
CA GLY A 175 20.37 -0.20 2.72
C GLY A 175 19.84 -1.05 3.88
N ASN A 176 19.93 -0.58 5.13
CA ASN A 176 19.31 -1.25 6.26
C ASN A 176 17.94 -0.63 6.59
N TRP A 177 16.88 -1.24 6.06
CA TRP A 177 15.52 -0.73 6.11
C TRP A 177 15.03 -0.43 7.53
N GLU A 178 15.09 -1.38 8.46
CA GLU A 178 14.57 -1.20 9.83
C GLU A 178 15.33 -0.12 10.62
N SER A 179 16.57 0.19 10.24
CA SER A 179 17.36 1.26 10.86
C SER A 179 17.24 2.61 10.13
N SER A 180 16.47 2.67 9.05
CA SER A 180 16.36 3.84 8.19
C SER A 180 15.39 4.89 8.77
N LEU A 181 15.71 6.17 8.53
CA LEU A 181 14.78 7.25 8.88
C LEU A 181 13.48 7.13 8.08
N LEU A 182 13.56 6.63 6.84
CA LEU A 182 12.37 6.43 6.01
C LEU A 182 11.41 5.40 6.65
N TYR A 183 11.93 4.29 7.18
CA TYR A 183 11.13 3.33 7.94
C TYR A 183 10.50 3.97 9.16
N GLU A 184 11.28 4.72 9.94
CA GLU A 184 10.80 5.41 11.13
C GLU A 184 9.58 6.31 10.86
N PHE A 185 9.54 6.99 9.70
CA PHE A 185 8.43 7.90 9.34
C PHE A 185 7.26 7.24 8.59
N ILE A 186 7.41 5.99 8.12
CA ILE A 186 6.36 5.23 7.42
C ILE A 186 5.72 4.19 8.36
N ALA A 187 6.54 3.47 9.12
CA ALA A 187 6.13 2.36 9.98
C ALA A 187 5.86 2.77 11.43
N GLU A 188 6.30 3.97 11.86
CA GLU A 188 6.00 4.50 13.18
C GLU A 188 5.23 5.82 13.11
N ALA A 189 4.24 5.98 13.98
CA ALA A 189 3.52 7.25 14.10
C ALA A 189 4.36 8.27 14.88
N LYS A 190 4.49 9.48 14.33
CA LYS A 190 5.14 10.64 14.96
C LYS A 190 4.09 11.69 15.26
N ALA A 191 3.42 11.55 16.40
CA ALA A 191 2.29 12.40 16.79
C ALA A 191 2.66 13.90 16.94
N ASP A 192 3.94 14.23 17.04
CA ASP A 192 4.47 15.59 17.12
C ASP A 192 4.89 16.18 15.77
N VAL A 193 4.85 15.39 14.68
CA VAL A 193 5.22 15.82 13.33
C VAL A 193 3.95 15.88 12.46
N PRO A 194 3.52 17.07 12.01
CA PRO A 194 2.35 17.21 11.16
C PRO A 194 2.44 16.36 9.88
N GLY A 195 1.38 15.60 9.58
CA GLY A 195 1.32 14.71 8.42
C GLY A 195 1.90 13.31 8.63
N HIS A 196 2.44 13.00 9.82
CA HIS A 196 3.01 11.70 10.18
C HIS A 196 2.36 11.08 11.43
N GLU A 197 1.10 11.42 11.71
CA GLU A 197 0.40 11.01 12.92
C GLU A 197 -0.09 9.55 12.90
N SER A 198 -0.06 8.90 11.73
CA SER A 198 -0.53 7.52 11.54
C SER A 198 0.53 6.61 10.94
N VAL A 199 0.48 5.34 11.32
CA VAL A 199 1.29 4.27 10.73
C VAL A 199 0.73 3.87 9.37
N LEU A 200 1.58 3.69 8.35
CA LEU A 200 1.18 3.46 6.97
C LEU A 200 1.29 1.98 6.51
N THR A 201 1.26 1.02 7.43
CA THR A 201 1.56 -0.40 7.15
C THR A 201 0.41 -1.21 6.53
N SER A 202 -0.81 -0.67 6.46
CA SER A 202 -1.98 -1.43 6.00
C SER A 202 -2.17 -1.48 4.49
N LEU A 203 -1.45 -0.67 3.71
CA LEU A 203 -1.61 -0.61 2.26
C LEU A 203 -1.00 -1.86 1.61
N THR A 204 -1.84 -2.63 0.90
CA THR A 204 -1.39 -3.68 -0.02
C THR A 204 -1.55 -3.22 -1.45
N ILE A 205 -0.50 -3.35 -2.25
CA ILE A 205 -0.47 -2.97 -3.66
C ILE A 205 -0.21 -4.19 -4.56
N PHE A 206 -0.48 -4.00 -5.85
CA PHE A 206 -0.07 -4.91 -6.90
C PHE A 206 1.23 -4.35 -7.51
N ALA A 207 2.28 -5.16 -7.53
CA ALA A 207 3.60 -4.78 -7.98
C ALA A 207 4.32 -6.02 -8.52
N GLY A 208 5.14 -5.83 -9.54
CA GLY A 208 6.12 -6.79 -10.01
C GLY A 208 5.55 -8.00 -10.72
N THR A 209 6.47 -8.78 -11.25
CA THR A 209 6.20 -10.03 -11.95
C THR A 209 6.74 -11.21 -11.16
N PRO A 210 6.02 -12.34 -11.12
CA PRO A 210 6.50 -13.54 -10.44
C PRO A 210 7.71 -14.09 -11.19
N LEU A 211 8.77 -14.38 -10.44
CA LEU A 211 9.88 -15.12 -11.00
C LEU A 211 9.43 -16.55 -11.31
N PRO A 212 9.89 -17.15 -12.43
CA PRO A 212 9.64 -18.55 -12.68
C PRO A 212 10.15 -19.34 -11.47
N MET A 213 9.27 -20.15 -10.86
CA MET A 213 9.70 -21.08 -9.82
C MET A 213 10.84 -21.89 -10.41
N GLU A 214 12.03 -21.79 -9.81
CA GLU A 214 13.16 -22.61 -10.18
C GLU A 214 12.69 -24.06 -10.04
N GLU A 215 12.40 -24.68 -11.19
CA GLU A 215 12.05 -26.09 -11.30
C GLU A 215 13.18 -26.80 -10.59
N ALA A 216 12.86 -27.43 -9.45
CA ALA A 216 13.84 -28.10 -8.62
C ALA A 216 14.70 -28.96 -9.54
N ALA A 217 15.94 -28.54 -9.75
CA ALA A 217 16.93 -29.30 -10.46
C ALA A 217 17.22 -30.51 -9.57
N GLU A 218 16.38 -31.54 -9.67
CA GLU A 218 16.63 -32.87 -9.20
C GLU A 218 17.80 -33.37 -10.03
N THR A 219 18.99 -33.03 -9.54
CA THR A 219 20.25 -33.76 -9.63
C THR A 219 20.12 -35.06 -10.43
N ALA A 220 20.40 -34.96 -11.73
CA ALA A 220 20.83 -36.10 -12.51
C ALA A 220 22.11 -36.65 -11.85
N ALA A 221 21.96 -37.73 -11.09
CA ALA A 221 23.08 -38.49 -10.57
C ALA A 221 23.96 -38.97 -11.75
N PRO A 222 25.29 -38.95 -11.62
CA PRO A 222 26.16 -39.47 -12.66
C PRO A 222 25.99 -40.99 -12.75
N VAL A 223 25.72 -41.47 -13.96
CA VAL A 223 25.75 -42.88 -14.33
C VAL A 223 27.17 -43.40 -14.10
N GLU A 224 27.37 -44.24 -13.09
CA GLU A 224 28.56 -45.10 -12.99
C GLU A 224 28.51 -46.13 -14.12
N GLU A 225 29.22 -45.85 -15.22
CA GLU A 225 29.52 -46.82 -16.26
C GLU A 225 30.66 -47.73 -15.74
N VAL A 226 30.29 -48.82 -15.07
CA VAL A 226 31.23 -49.92 -14.76
C VAL A 226 31.49 -50.69 -16.05
N THR A 227 32.47 -50.24 -16.83
CA THR A 227 33.01 -51.01 -17.96
C THR A 227 33.72 -52.25 -17.43
N ALA A 228 33.06 -53.39 -17.59
CA ALA A 228 33.67 -54.71 -17.47
C ALA A 228 34.81 -54.85 -18.50
N THR A 229 36.01 -55.19 -18.03
CA THR A 229 37.10 -55.66 -18.88
C THR A 229 37.14 -57.20 -18.84
N PRO A 230 37.12 -57.90 -19.98
CA PRO A 230 37.28 -59.34 -20.04
C PRO A 230 38.76 -59.77 -20.18
N ALA A 231 39.08 -60.86 -19.48
CA ALA A 231 40.02 -61.94 -19.78
C ALA A 231 41.45 -61.64 -20.30
N GLN A 232 42.45 -62.16 -19.57
CA GLN A 232 43.30 -63.29 -20.02
C GLN A 232 44.01 -63.95 -18.83
#